data_AF-Q0FZT3-F1
#
_entry.id   AF-Q0FZT3-F1
#
_cell.length_a   1.000
_cell.length_b   1.000
_cell.length_c   1.000
_cell.angle_alpha   90.00
_cell.angle_beta   90.00
_cell.angle_gamma   90.00
#
_symmetry.space_group_name_H-M   'P 1'
#
loop_
_entity.id
_entity.type
_entity.pdbx_description
1 polymer ?
#
loop_
_entity_poly.entity_id
_entity_poly.type
_entity_poly.pdbx_seq_one_letter_code
_entity_poly.pdbx_strand_id
1 'polypeptide(L)' 'MIGGHEDDAIARLRYVRDMLPQLKQIAGLPHGSMLPYLLDMARVETQSEIDKRVTASRSGRDLK' A
#
# COMPACT_ATOMS: atom_id res chain seq x y z
N MET A 1 -12.20 0.17 -21.61
CA MET A 1 -11.25 -0.60 -20.78
C MET A 1 -10.54 0.28 -19.72
N ILE A 2 -11.23 1.26 -19.10
CA ILE A 2 -10.59 2.21 -18.17
C ILE A 2 -10.56 1.70 -16.71
N GLY A 3 -11.44 0.74 -16.33
CA GLY A 3 -11.50 0.21 -14.96
C GLY A 3 -10.40 -0.79 -14.58
N GLY A 4 -9.85 -1.55 -15.54
CA GLY A 4 -8.89 -2.63 -15.23
C GLY A 4 -7.54 -2.12 -14.70
N HIS A 5 -7.08 -0.96 -15.16
CA HIS A 5 -5.79 -0.40 -14.74
C HIS A 5 -5.79 0.13 -13.30
N GLU A 6 -6.92 0.64 -12.80
CA GLU A 6 -7.05 1.11 -11.42
C GLU A 6 -7.13 -0.06 -10.43
N ASP A 7 -7.91 -1.09 -10.77
CA ASP A 7 -8.02 -2.31 -9.97
C ASP A 7 -6.65 -3.01 -9.83
N ASP A 8 -5.87 -3.07 -10.92
CA ASP A 8 -4.51 -3.58 -10.92
C ASP A 8 -3.56 -2.74 -10.04
N ALA A 9 -3.74 -1.41 -10.01
CA ALA A 9 -2.92 -0.53 -9.17
C ALA A 9 -3.23 -0.74 -7.68
N ILE A 10 -4.50 -0.83 -7.30
CA ILE A 10 -4.91 -1.11 -5.91
C ILE A 10 -4.42 -2.50 -5.49
N ALA A 11 -4.51 -3.51 -6.36
CA ALA A 11 -4.02 -4.86 -6.09
C ALA A 11 -2.51 -4.87 -5.80
N ARG A 12 -1.71 -4.16 -6.61
CA ARG A 12 -0.27 -4.01 -6.38
C ARG A 12 0.05 -3.32 -5.06
N LEU A 13 -0.67 -2.25 -4.71
CA LEU A 13 -0.46 -1.56 -3.44
C LEU A 13 -0.81 -2.46 -2.24
N ARG A 14 -1.89 -3.24 -2.33
CA ARG A 14 -2.24 -4.23 -1.29
C ARG A 14 -1.13 -5.26 -1.10
N TYR A 15 -0.62 -5.80 -2.21
CA TYR A 15 0.50 -6.73 -2.18
C TYR A 15 1.72 -6.13 -1.47
N VAL A 16 2.12 -4.90 -1.83
CA VAL A 16 3.25 -4.22 -1.18
C VAL A 16 3.00 -4.04 0.32
N ARG A 17 1.82 -3.52 0.71
CA ARG A 17 1.42 -3.32 2.11
C ARG A 17 1.55 -4.61 2.93
N ASP A 18 1.13 -5.74 2.35
CA ASP A 18 1.09 -7.04 3.03
C ASP A 18 2.48 -7.72 3.11
N MET A 19 3.40 -7.34 2.21
CA MET A 19 4.79 -7.80 2.22
C MET A 19 5.67 -7.05 3.23
N LEU A 20 5.37 -5.78 3.54
CA LEU A 20 6.20 -4.96 4.44
C LEU A 20 6.39 -5.57 5.85
N PRO A 21 5.35 -6.12 6.52
CA PRO A 21 5.54 -6.83 7.80
C PRO A 21 6.44 -8.06 7.68
N GLN A 22 6.33 -8.81 6.58
CA GLN A 22 7.15 -9.99 6.33
C GLN A 22 8.61 -9.60 6.12
N LEU A 23 8.84 -8.55 5.31
CA LEU A 23 10.17 -8.01 5.06
C LEU A 23 10.84 -7.54 6.35
N LYS A 24 10.09 -6.87 7.22
CA LYS A 24 10.57 -6.43 8.54
C LYS A 24 10.97 -7.60 9.43
N GLN A 25 10.26 -8.73 9.38
CA GLN A 25 10.58 -9.92 10.17
C GLN A 25 11.85 -10.63 9.65
N ILE A 26 12.02 -10.75 8.33
CA ILE A 26 13.14 -11.50 7.75
C ILE A 26 14.44 -10.70 7.65
N ALA A 27 14.39 -9.37 7.75
CA ALA A 27 15.55 -8.51 7.53
C ALA A 27 16.69 -8.67 8.56
N GLY A 28 16.47 -9.39 9.67
CA GLY A 28 17.54 -9.78 10.61
C GLY A 28 18.34 -8.59 11.16
N LEU A 29 17.69 -7.45 11.36
CA LEU A 29 18.38 -6.18 11.52
C LEU A 29 18.96 -5.97 12.93
N PRO A 30 20.11 -5.28 13.04
CA PRO A 30 20.67 -4.90 14.33
C PRO A 30 19.70 -4.03 15.15
N HIS A 31 19.78 -4.16 16.48
CA HIS A 31 19.07 -3.27 17.39
C HIS A 31 19.47 -1.80 17.15
N GLY A 32 18.49 -0.91 17.15
CA GLY A 32 18.68 0.52 16.85
C GLY A 32 18.69 0.87 15.36
N SER A 33 18.48 -0.09 14.45
CA SER A 33 18.30 0.22 13.04
C SER A 33 17.02 1.02 12.78
N MET A 34 17.10 1.98 11.85
CA MET A 34 15.96 2.82 11.46
C MET A 34 15.02 2.11 10.48
N LEU A 35 15.51 1.06 9.80
CA LEU A 35 14.75 0.37 8.76
C LEU A 35 13.42 -0.23 9.23
N PRO A 36 13.27 -0.86 10.41
CA PRO A 36 11.97 -1.33 10.90
C PRO A 36 10.92 -0.22 11.00
N TYR A 37 11.35 0.98 11.43
CA TYR A 37 10.49 2.17 11.49
C TYR A 37 10.09 2.64 10.08
N LEU A 38 11.04 2.69 9.14
CA LEU A 38 10.75 3.07 7.75
C LEU A 38 9.79 2.09 7.06
N LEU A 39 9.90 0.79 7.36
CA LEU A 39 8.97 -0.22 6.84
C LEU A 39 7.56 -0.06 7.43
N ASP A 40 7.43 0.33 8.70
CA ASP A 40 6.14 0.65 9.30
C ASP A 40 5.52 1.91 8.65
N MET A 41 6.33 2.95 8.44
CA MET A 41 5.91 4.17 7.75
C MET A 41 5.45 3.89 6.32
N ALA A 42 6.23 3.13 5.56
CA ALA A 42 5.88 2.72 4.20
C ALA A 42 4.53 1.98 4.16
N ARG A 43 4.22 1.17 5.17
CA ARG A 43 2.95 0.45 5.27
C ARG A 43 1.77 1.41 5.47
N VAL A 44 1.93 2.39 6.35
CA VAL A 44 0.92 3.43 6.61
C VAL A 44 0.67 4.28 5.36
N GLU A 45 1.73 4.72 4.69
CA GLU A 45 1.62 5.50 3.45
C GLU A 45 0.95 4.70 2.33
N THR A 46 1.32 3.43 2.18
CA THR A 46 0.70 2.54 1.18
C THR A 46 -0.79 2.37 1.45
N GLN A 47 -1.21 2.23 2.71
CA GLN A 47 -2.62 2.15 3.07
C GLN A 47 -3.36 3.47 2.77
N SER A 48 -2.76 4.62 3.10
CA SER A 48 -3.33 5.93 2.77
C SER A 48 -3.55 6.10 1.26
N GLU A 49 -2.62 5.64 0.44
CA GLU A 49 -2.74 5.69 -1.03
C GLU A 49 -3.84 4.77 -1.56
N ILE A 50 -4.01 3.57 -0.98
CA ILE A 50 -5.13 2.68 -1.29
C ILE A 50 -6.46 3.39 -0.99
N ASP A 51 -6.58 4.01 0.18
CA ASP A 51 -7.82 4.66 0.62
C ASP A 51 -8.19 5.84 -0.30
N LYS A 52 -7.20 6.64 -0.70
CA LYS A 52 -7.39 7.73 -1.68
C LYS A 52 -7.92 7.21 -3.01
N ARG A 53 -7.32 6.15 -3.55
CA ARG A 53 -7.72 5.57 -4.84
C ARG A 53 -9.10 4.93 -4.79
N VAL A 54 -9.39 4.15 -3.74
CA VAL A 54 -10.71 3.55 -3.54
C VAL A 54 -11.80 4.62 -3.46
N THR A 55 -11.51 5.74 -2.80
CA THR A 55 -12.44 6.87 -2.69
C THR A 55 -12.64 7.54 -4.06
N ALA A 56 -11.56 7.82 -4.80
CA ALA A 56 -11.63 8.41 -6.14
C ALA A 56 -12.43 7.53 -7.13
N SER A 57 -12.20 6.21 -7.14
CA SER A 57 -12.92 5.27 -8.01
C SER A 57 -14.40 5.10 -7.62
N ARG A 58 -14.81 5.46 -6.40
CA ARG A 58 -16.22 5.52 -5.99
C ARG A 58 -16.88 6.80 -6.49
N SER A 59 -16.26 7.96 -6.25
CA SER A 59 -16.77 9.25 -6.72
C SER A 59 -16.89 9.34 -8.25
N GLY A 60 -15.98 8.69 -9.00
CA GLY A 60 -16.08 8.62 -10.46
C GLY A 60 -17.18 7.69 -10.99
N ARG A 61 -17.70 6.77 -10.17
CA ARG A 61 -18.82 5.88 -10.53
C ARG A 61 -20.19 6.49 -10.26
N ASP A 62 -20.32 7.36 -9.26
CA ASP A 62 -21.58 8.04 -8.93
C ASP A 62 -21.95 9.17 -9.94
N LEU A 63 -21.02 9.57 -10.79
CA LEU A 63 -21.20 10.64 -11.81
C LEU A 63 -21.53 10.11 -13.22
N LYS A 64 -21.71 8.79 -13.39
CA LYS A 64 -22.08 8.13 -14.65
C LYS A 64 -23.45 7.49 -14.56
#